data_AF-A0A2G3E237-F1
#
_entry.id   AF-A0A2G3E237-F1
#
_cell.length_a   1.000
_cell.length_b   1.000
_cell.length_c   1.000
_cell.angle_alpha   90.00
_cell.angle_beta   90.00
_cell.angle_gamma   90.00
#
_symmetry.space_group_name_H-M   'P 1'
#
loop_
_entity.id
_entity.type
_entity.pdbx_description
1 polymer ?
#
loop_
_entity_poly.entity_id
_entity_poly.type
_entity_poly.pdbx_seq_one_letter_code
_entity_poly.pdbx_strand_id
1 'polypeptide(L)'
;MSKAQNEIEEFIYKICYRPIWESVNNYIAAHPTTLNLSMSRIKYPDTAMLLDMLLEYATHIRIDEDSLFFDAILSCTIELQQFDEYRGDMSGETSQWLIASCEAVITDKLESLTVSSVKPWSKDTKPSSAGVAASKSIVPIIYRKDLDREATAFLEKYYPEALEEPLRVPIEDIAKEKLGLKVIQGYRITDDFTIFGQICFSPGTVKIYDLFKTSEKEQEVPRGTILIDAYTYWQRNSGCVNNTIAHEVYHWHRHRLYAAIKHILRDEKFIACRCPAEMSYPDEKEEWTDEQRMEWQANNLAPRILMPIQTFKIKVDELYKQYDYENTPLKLAVLTCIADDLASFYGVSRQSALIRMTETGYPEAKSVLQAINEKDWHSYVSREDVFYEYSTNEDFRKLIDTGKFRYVEGYVVINDDKYISTNDDGKATLSEYAWDHLDECTLSFSWQRIRRSKAKEILPQIIFHRDNDEQEISHYDDDQSASVVALSEDLRKKRKSFEQGEQIHQISTIGKTCWQYIYEIIQLKGISKPHFCNLTGLGEEVYRKAEKNLGTDPSLRTIVAIACGLSLDIETTEKMLHLAGHAFKESNEHRALKFCINNYPGDMLEDRNDFLQSYGYETLGTKERY
;
A
#
# COMPACT_ATOMS: atom_id res chain seq x y z
N MET A 1 13.94 9.84 33.91
CA MET A 1 14.14 11.19 33.36
C MET A 1 15.60 11.33 32.96
N SER A 2 15.92 10.98 31.71
CA SER A 2 17.25 11.17 31.14
C SER A 2 17.48 12.67 30.98
N LYS A 3 18.54 13.24 31.56
CA LYS A 3 18.97 14.61 31.21
C LYS A 3 19.18 14.62 29.70
N ALA A 4 18.54 15.54 28.98
CA ALA A 4 18.81 15.79 27.57
C ALA A 4 20.34 15.80 27.36
N GLN A 5 20.83 14.79 26.65
CA GLN A 5 22.25 14.51 26.54
C GLN A 5 22.84 15.55 25.60
N ASN A 6 23.66 16.45 26.12
CA ASN A 6 24.19 17.58 25.35
C ASN A 6 25.48 17.15 24.63
N GLU A 7 25.31 16.41 23.53
CA GLU A 7 26.40 15.75 22.81
C GLU A 7 27.44 16.76 22.30
N ILE A 8 27.01 17.93 21.84
CA ILE A 8 27.94 18.99 21.39
C ILE A 8 28.83 19.50 22.52
N GLU A 9 28.28 19.74 23.72
CA GLU A 9 29.07 20.23 24.85
C GLU A 9 30.05 19.15 25.33
N GLU A 10 29.64 17.88 25.33
CA GLU A 10 30.53 16.77 25.64
C GLU A 10 31.65 16.63 24.60
N PHE A 11 31.34 16.76 23.32
CA PHE A 11 32.31 16.75 22.22
C PHE A 11 33.31 17.89 22.35
N ILE A 12 32.85 19.11 22.63
CA ILE A 12 33.73 20.25 22.85
C ILE A 12 34.66 19.97 24.03
N TYR A 13 34.12 19.52 25.16
CA TYR A 13 34.90 19.32 26.37
C TYR A 13 35.97 18.22 26.21
N LYS A 14 35.62 17.10 25.57
CA LYS A 14 36.52 15.96 25.41
C LYS A 14 37.54 16.12 24.29
N ILE A 15 37.15 16.76 23.19
CA ILE A 15 37.93 16.73 21.94
C ILE A 15 38.43 18.14 21.56
N CYS A 16 37.56 19.15 21.57
CA CYS A 16 37.89 20.49 21.05
C CYS A 16 38.49 21.45 22.10
N TYR A 17 38.42 21.11 23.39
CA TYR A 17 38.72 22.04 24.48
C TYR A 17 40.13 22.62 24.40
N ARG A 18 41.14 21.79 24.15
CA ARG A 18 42.54 22.23 24.12
C ARG A 18 42.85 23.21 22.97
N PRO A 19 42.51 22.91 21.70
CA PRO A 19 42.72 23.90 20.62
C PRO A 19 41.95 25.21 20.81
N ILE A 20 40.74 25.14 21.39
CA ILE A 20 39.97 26.33 21.75
C ILE A 20 40.71 27.14 22.83
N TRP A 21 41.20 26.47 23.88
CA TRP A 21 41.99 27.10 24.92
C TRP A 21 43.19 27.85 24.33
N GLU A 22 43.97 27.17 23.49
CA GLU A 22 45.18 27.74 22.86
C GLU A 22 44.84 29.00 22.05
N SER A 23 43.75 28.96 21.29
CA SER A 23 43.28 30.10 20.50
C SER A 23 42.79 31.27 21.37
N VAL A 24 42.07 30.98 22.45
CA VAL A 24 41.55 32.00 23.39
C VAL A 24 42.69 32.66 24.16
N ASN A 25 43.67 31.89 24.62
CA ASN A 25 44.84 32.46 25.30
C ASN A 25 45.69 33.31 24.38
N ASN A 26 45.91 32.89 23.13
CA ASN A 26 46.59 33.70 22.14
C ASN A 26 45.85 35.02 21.88
N TYR A 27 44.52 34.98 21.83
CA TYR A 27 43.70 36.19 21.71
C TYR A 27 43.85 37.12 22.90
N ILE A 28 43.78 36.60 24.13
CA ILE A 28 43.92 37.35 25.38
C ILE A 28 45.31 38.00 25.48
N ALA A 29 46.37 37.26 25.18
CA ALA A 29 47.74 37.75 25.22
C ALA A 29 48.00 38.85 24.18
N ALA A 30 47.37 38.75 23.00
CA ALA A 30 47.51 39.75 21.94
C ALA A 30 46.66 41.02 22.18
N HIS A 31 45.57 40.93 22.95
CA HIS A 31 44.60 42.02 23.12
C HIS A 31 44.26 42.34 24.59
N PRO A 32 45.25 42.53 25.49
CA PRO A 32 45.03 42.70 26.92
C PRO A 32 44.17 43.94 27.27
N THR A 33 44.14 44.95 26.40
CA THR A 33 43.40 46.21 26.58
C THR A 33 41.98 46.19 26.02
N THR A 34 41.62 45.20 25.19
CA THR A 34 40.25 45.05 24.63
C THR A 34 39.27 44.38 25.61
N LEU A 35 39.81 43.89 26.70
CA LEU A 35 39.13 43.21 27.79
C LEU A 35 38.27 44.20 28.61
N ASN A 36 37.16 43.71 29.17
CA ASN A 36 36.34 44.51 30.09
C ASN A 36 37.00 44.60 31.47
N LEU A 37 37.80 45.64 31.67
CA LEU A 37 38.56 45.88 32.91
C LEU A 37 37.82 46.77 33.92
N SER A 38 36.52 47.01 33.75
CA SER A 38 35.73 47.93 34.60
C SER A 38 35.79 47.59 36.09
N MET A 39 35.78 46.30 36.43
CA MET A 39 35.84 45.78 37.81
C MET A 39 37.23 45.30 38.23
N SER A 40 38.23 45.34 37.33
CA SER A 40 39.60 44.93 37.63
C SER A 40 40.36 46.00 38.43
N ARG A 41 41.26 45.57 39.31
CA ARG A 41 42.22 46.44 40.01
C ARG A 41 43.25 47.05 39.03
N ILE A 42 43.56 46.34 37.96
CA ILE A 42 44.49 46.76 36.90
C ILE A 42 43.68 47.29 35.71
N LYS A 43 43.91 48.56 35.34
CA LYS A 43 43.20 49.23 34.22
C LYS A 43 43.99 49.24 32.92
N TYR A 44 45.32 49.11 33.00
CA TYR A 44 46.24 49.13 31.87
C TYR A 44 47.25 47.99 32.03
N PRO A 45 46.85 46.74 31.74
CA PRO A 45 47.74 45.59 31.82
C PRO A 45 48.75 45.58 30.67
N ASP A 46 50.00 45.24 30.97
CA ASP A 46 51.05 45.01 29.96
C ASP A 46 50.95 43.60 29.39
N THR A 47 50.56 42.63 30.23
CA THR A 47 50.33 41.24 29.82
C THR A 47 49.02 40.71 30.41
N ALA A 48 48.40 39.80 29.67
CA ALA A 48 47.24 39.04 30.12
C ALA A 48 47.44 37.56 29.79
N MET A 49 47.12 36.69 30.73
CA MET A 49 47.26 35.24 30.60
C MET A 49 45.97 34.55 31.04
N LEU A 50 45.54 33.55 30.28
CA LEU A 50 44.41 32.72 30.66
C LEU A 50 44.83 31.76 31.78
N LEU A 51 44.15 31.80 32.93
CA LEU A 51 44.36 30.87 34.04
C LEU A 51 43.43 29.66 33.95
N ASP A 52 42.14 29.94 33.72
CA ASP A 52 41.10 28.93 33.66
C ASP A 52 40.05 29.28 32.60
N MET A 53 39.44 28.26 32.01
CA MET A 53 38.42 28.38 30.97
C MET A 53 37.32 27.35 31.20
N LEU A 54 36.09 27.81 31.38
CA LEU A 54 34.92 26.96 31.50
C LEU A 54 34.00 27.15 30.29
N LEU A 55 33.57 26.05 29.69
CA LEU A 55 32.51 26.05 28.68
C LEU A 55 31.16 26.17 29.39
N GLU A 56 30.44 27.27 29.18
CA GLU A 56 29.12 27.49 29.76
C GLU A 56 28.04 26.78 28.92
N TYR A 57 28.05 27.00 27.61
CA TYR A 57 27.16 26.33 26.65
C TYR A 57 27.62 26.56 25.21
N ALA A 58 27.11 25.75 24.29
CA ALA A 58 27.29 25.93 22.85
C ALA A 58 26.03 26.53 22.19
N THR A 59 26.22 27.45 21.24
CA THR A 59 25.13 28.04 20.44
C THR A 59 25.45 28.04 18.94
N HIS A 60 24.46 28.43 18.13
CA HIS A 60 24.62 28.60 16.68
C HIS A 60 25.20 27.37 15.98
N ILE A 61 24.75 26.19 16.43
CA ILE A 61 25.18 24.90 15.90
C ILE A 61 24.63 24.75 14.49
N ARG A 62 25.51 24.56 13.52
CA ARG A 62 25.17 24.36 12.12
C ARG A 62 25.99 23.27 11.49
N ILE A 63 25.38 22.57 10.55
CA ILE A 63 25.97 21.45 9.85
C ILE A 63 25.99 21.77 8.36
N ASP A 64 27.15 21.57 7.76
CA ASP A 64 27.30 21.49 6.32
C ASP A 64 28.15 20.27 6.01
N GLU A 65 27.50 19.19 5.60
CA GLU A 65 28.16 17.93 5.27
C GLU A 65 29.01 17.37 6.42
N ASP A 66 30.34 17.32 6.24
CA ASP A 66 31.31 16.86 7.23
C ASP A 66 31.84 18.02 8.11
N SER A 67 31.37 19.25 7.88
CA SER A 67 31.73 20.43 8.65
C SER A 67 30.66 20.78 9.70
N LEU A 68 31.11 20.88 10.95
CA LEU A 68 30.35 21.33 12.09
C LEU A 68 30.78 22.74 12.50
N PHE A 69 29.84 23.67 12.47
CA PHE A 69 30.04 25.03 12.94
C PHE A 69 29.33 25.22 14.28
N PHE A 70 30.00 25.85 15.24
CA PHE A 70 29.40 26.18 16.52
C PHE A 70 30.10 27.35 17.18
N ASP A 71 29.37 28.07 18.03
CA ASP A 71 29.93 29.08 18.91
C ASP A 71 30.03 28.53 20.34
N ALA A 72 31.24 28.50 20.89
CA ALA A 72 31.48 28.15 22.28
C ALA A 72 31.42 29.42 23.15
N ILE A 73 30.50 29.45 24.12
CA ILE A 73 30.44 30.52 25.12
C ILE A 73 31.28 30.11 26.33
N LEU A 74 32.30 30.92 26.62
CA LEU A 74 33.37 30.58 27.54
C LEU A 74 33.43 31.59 28.68
N SER A 75 33.48 31.10 29.91
CA SER A 75 33.81 31.89 31.09
C SER A 75 35.30 31.71 31.39
N CYS A 76 36.06 32.80 31.29
CA CYS A 76 37.52 32.78 31.39
C CYS A 76 37.99 33.54 32.63
N THR A 77 38.87 32.93 33.41
CA THR A 77 39.61 33.60 34.49
C THR A 77 40.98 34.01 33.96
N ILE A 78 41.28 35.30 34.01
CA ILE A 78 42.43 35.91 33.35
C ILE A 78 43.30 36.59 34.41
N GLU A 79 44.58 36.26 34.42
CA GLU A 79 45.60 37.00 35.17
C GLU A 79 46.06 38.19 34.33
N LEU A 80 46.06 39.35 34.95
CA LEU A 80 46.57 40.60 34.40
C LEU A 80 47.83 40.99 35.17
N GLN A 81 48.88 41.37 34.45
CA GLN A 81 50.08 41.91 35.07
C GLN A 81 50.37 43.29 34.51
N GLN A 82 50.76 44.19 35.41
CA GLN A 82 51.21 45.54 35.09
C GLN A 82 52.59 45.74 35.71
N PHE A 83 53.55 46.13 34.89
CA PHE A 83 54.93 46.40 35.29
C PHE A 83 55.10 47.91 35.44
N ASP A 84 55.36 48.36 36.66
CA ASP A 84 55.57 49.78 36.99
C ASP A 84 56.90 49.94 37.73
N GLU A 85 57.83 50.71 37.15
CA GLU A 85 59.18 50.91 37.68
C GLU A 85 59.21 51.54 39.10
N TYR A 86 58.14 52.23 39.51
CA TYR A 86 58.08 52.95 40.78
C TYR A 86 57.18 52.27 41.82
N ARG A 87 56.11 51.59 41.39
CA ARG A 87 55.13 50.94 42.28
C ARG A 87 55.37 49.43 42.45
N GLY A 88 56.25 48.84 41.64
CA GLY A 88 56.49 47.41 41.61
C GLY A 88 55.43 46.65 40.80
N ASP A 89 55.72 45.40 40.50
CA ASP A 89 54.86 44.55 39.67
C ASP A 89 53.53 44.28 40.38
N MET A 90 52.43 44.58 39.68
CA MET A 90 51.08 44.35 40.17
C MET A 90 50.43 43.23 39.37
N SER A 91 49.89 42.23 40.06
CA SER A 91 49.03 41.21 39.45
C SER A 91 47.59 41.35 39.94
N GLY A 92 46.65 40.95 39.09
CA GLY A 92 45.23 40.96 39.42
C GLY A 92 44.45 40.01 38.53
N GLU A 93 43.42 39.40 39.10
CA GLU A 93 42.54 38.48 38.38
C GLU A 93 41.27 39.20 37.90
N THR A 94 40.78 38.80 36.73
CA THR A 94 39.48 39.22 36.22
C THR A 94 38.77 38.06 35.54
N SER A 95 37.44 38.09 35.55
CA SER A 95 36.61 37.08 34.86
C SER A 95 35.90 37.71 33.68
N GLN A 96 35.96 37.06 32.52
CA GLN A 96 35.34 37.56 31.29
C GLN A 96 34.67 36.46 30.49
N TRP A 97 33.56 36.84 29.87
CA TRP A 97 32.82 35.97 28.97
C TRP A 97 33.29 36.23 27.55
N LEU A 98 33.75 35.18 26.88
CA LEU A 98 34.22 35.22 25.50
C LEU A 98 33.37 34.27 24.64
N ILE A 99 33.31 34.56 23.34
CA ILE A 99 32.73 33.69 22.33
C ILE A 99 33.84 33.26 21.36
N ALA A 100 33.97 31.96 21.17
CA ALA A 100 34.88 31.36 20.19
C ALA A 100 34.06 30.67 19.09
N SER A 101 34.12 31.21 17.87
CA SER A 101 33.49 30.61 16.70
C SER A 101 34.39 29.53 16.12
N CYS A 102 33.88 28.32 16.04
CA CYS A 102 34.64 27.13 15.70
C CYS A 102 34.07 26.46 14.44
N GLU A 103 34.97 25.92 13.63
CA GLU A 103 34.69 25.04 12.50
C GLU A 103 35.46 23.74 12.71
N ALA A 104 34.74 22.64 12.86
CA ALA A 104 35.30 21.30 13.01
C ALA A 104 34.96 20.46 11.79
N VAL A 105 35.97 19.87 11.14
CA VAL A 105 35.78 18.92 10.03
C VAL A 105 35.89 17.51 10.60
N ILE A 106 34.83 16.73 10.46
CA ILE A 106 34.65 15.44 11.14
C ILE A 106 34.18 14.39 10.14
N THR A 107 34.92 13.29 10.05
CA THR A 107 34.59 12.12 9.22
C THR A 107 34.29 10.92 10.12
N ASP A 108 35.32 10.16 10.48
CA ASP A 108 35.37 9.08 11.47
C ASP A 108 36.09 9.53 12.75
N LYS A 109 36.86 10.60 12.63
CA LYS A 109 37.59 11.30 13.69
C LYS A 109 37.52 12.81 13.43
N LEU A 110 37.98 13.60 14.40
CA LEU A 110 38.22 15.02 14.17
C LEU A 110 39.45 15.17 13.26
N GLU A 111 39.24 15.62 12.02
CA GLU A 111 40.32 15.84 11.05
C GLU A 111 41.00 17.19 11.28
N SER A 112 40.19 18.24 11.51
CA SER A 112 40.71 19.56 11.84
C SER A 112 39.70 20.36 12.65
N LEU A 113 40.22 21.27 13.47
CA LEU A 113 39.43 22.25 14.21
C LEU A 113 40.08 23.62 14.01
N THR A 114 39.31 24.55 13.47
CA THR A 114 39.73 25.93 13.25
C THR A 114 38.88 26.86 14.09
N VAL A 115 39.52 27.69 14.91
CA VAL A 115 38.84 28.78 15.63
C VAL A 115 38.89 30.02 14.75
N SER A 116 37.77 30.34 14.11
CA SER A 116 37.68 31.41 13.12
C SER A 116 37.67 32.80 13.75
N SER A 117 37.12 32.94 14.96
CA SER A 117 37.22 34.20 15.71
C SER A 117 37.01 34.01 17.21
N VAL A 118 37.69 34.84 18.01
CA VAL A 118 37.48 34.98 19.45
C VAL A 118 37.13 36.43 19.74
N LYS A 119 36.04 36.69 20.45
CA LYS A 119 35.55 38.04 20.76
C LYS A 119 34.92 38.11 22.16
N PRO A 120 34.81 39.30 22.78
CA PRO A 120 34.00 39.49 23.97
C PRO A 120 32.53 39.12 23.71
N TRP A 121 31.93 38.39 24.63
CA TRP A 121 30.54 37.96 24.47
C TRP A 121 29.56 39.13 24.63
N SER A 122 28.58 39.19 23.73
CA SER A 122 27.45 40.13 23.82
C SER A 122 26.15 39.43 23.43
N LYS A 123 25.01 39.89 23.98
CA LYS A 123 23.69 39.30 23.70
C LYS A 123 23.25 39.46 22.24
N ASP A 124 23.79 40.42 21.50
CA ASP A 124 23.37 40.76 20.13
C ASP A 124 24.24 40.09 19.04
N THR A 125 25.06 39.10 19.41
CA THR A 125 25.97 38.43 18.47
C THR A 125 25.16 37.57 17.50
N LYS A 126 25.12 37.97 16.22
CA LYS A 126 24.40 37.24 15.18
C LYS A 126 25.19 36.01 14.70
N PRO A 127 24.52 34.88 14.42
CA PRO A 127 25.16 33.70 13.85
C PRO A 127 25.77 33.97 12.48
N SER A 128 26.83 33.23 12.14
CA SER A 128 27.31 33.09 10.77
C SER A 128 26.21 32.50 9.86
N SER A 129 26.23 32.83 8.57
CA SER A 129 25.14 32.55 7.62
C SER A 129 25.19 31.17 6.93
N ALA A 130 26.27 30.40 7.06
CA ALA A 130 26.45 29.12 6.36
C ALA A 130 25.84 27.92 7.13
N GLY A 131 25.40 26.88 6.42
CA GLY A 131 24.95 25.59 6.99
C GLY A 131 23.50 25.53 7.50
N VAL A 132 23.02 24.30 7.74
CA VAL A 132 21.69 23.99 8.30
C VAL A 132 21.76 23.99 9.82
N ALA A 133 20.80 24.62 10.50
CA ALA A 133 20.75 24.63 11.96
C ALA A 133 20.58 23.21 12.52
N ALA A 134 21.23 22.90 13.64
CA ALA A 134 21.15 21.60 14.29
C ALA A 134 20.83 21.71 15.78
N SER A 135 20.31 20.62 16.34
CA SER A 135 20.04 20.48 17.77
C SER A 135 21.35 20.35 18.56
N LYS A 136 21.24 20.39 19.90
CA LYS A 136 22.37 20.10 20.80
C LYS A 136 22.90 18.67 20.67
N SER A 137 22.07 17.75 20.16
CA SER A 137 22.46 16.40 19.77
C SER A 137 22.93 16.32 18.32
N ILE A 138 23.22 17.44 17.63
CA ILE A 138 23.76 17.45 16.26
C ILE A 138 22.79 16.83 15.23
N VAL A 139 21.49 16.82 15.52
CA VAL A 139 20.46 16.45 14.54
C VAL A 139 20.03 17.70 13.78
N PRO A 140 20.08 17.73 12.43
CA PRO A 140 19.58 18.85 11.64
C PRO A 140 18.13 19.21 11.98
N ILE A 141 17.82 20.50 12.02
CA ILE A 141 16.47 21.01 12.32
C ILE A 141 15.80 21.38 11.01
N ILE A 142 14.82 20.57 10.61
CA ILE A 142 14.07 20.75 9.36
C ILE A 142 12.58 20.84 9.67
N TYR A 143 11.94 21.91 9.22
CA TYR A 143 10.52 22.12 9.42
C TYR A 143 9.71 21.56 8.26
N ARG A 144 8.47 21.13 8.53
CA ARG A 144 7.54 20.60 7.52
C ARG A 144 7.36 21.51 6.30
N LYS A 145 7.34 22.84 6.50
CA LYS A 145 7.22 23.83 5.44
C LYS A 145 8.44 23.93 4.51
N ASP A 146 9.60 23.44 4.98
CA ASP A 146 10.88 23.57 4.29
C ASP A 146 11.31 22.26 3.60
N LEU A 147 10.54 21.17 3.74
CA LEU A 147 10.88 19.85 3.19
C LEU A 147 11.08 19.86 1.67
N ASP A 148 10.21 20.54 0.94
CA ASP A 148 10.33 20.66 -0.52
C ASP A 148 11.54 21.51 -0.93
N ARG A 149 11.86 22.57 -0.17
CA ARG A 149 13.07 23.37 -0.39
C ARG A 149 14.33 22.54 -0.16
N GLU A 150 14.33 21.71 0.88
CA GLU A 150 15.45 20.81 1.19
C GLU A 150 15.63 19.73 0.10
N ALA A 151 14.54 19.13 -0.39
CA ALA A 151 14.60 18.20 -1.52
C ALA A 151 15.14 18.87 -2.80
N THR A 152 14.70 20.11 -3.08
CA THR A 152 15.25 20.90 -4.19
C THR A 152 16.74 21.15 -4.01
N ALA A 153 17.20 21.58 -2.84
CA ALA A 153 18.62 21.83 -2.58
C ALA A 153 19.50 20.56 -2.74
N PHE A 154 18.97 19.40 -2.35
CA PHE A 154 19.62 18.11 -2.60
C PHE A 154 19.80 17.87 -4.12
N LEU A 155 18.75 18.07 -4.90
CA LEU A 155 18.78 17.86 -6.35
C LEU A 155 19.61 18.90 -7.08
N GLU A 156 19.59 20.18 -6.68
CA GLU A 156 20.46 21.22 -7.22
C GLU A 156 21.94 20.83 -7.14
N LYS A 157 22.32 20.11 -6.07
CA LYS A 157 23.68 19.65 -5.85
C LYS A 157 24.03 18.39 -6.62
N TYR A 158 23.15 17.38 -6.62
CA TYR A 158 23.50 16.05 -7.11
C TYR A 158 22.90 15.68 -8.46
N TYR A 159 21.76 16.28 -8.83
CA TYR A 159 21.03 15.96 -10.04
C TYR A 159 20.08 17.10 -10.49
N PRO A 160 20.63 18.24 -10.96
CA PRO A 160 19.86 19.46 -11.22
C PRO A 160 18.87 19.33 -12.39
N GLU A 161 19.15 18.45 -13.34
CA GLU A 161 18.31 18.16 -14.51
C GLU A 161 16.86 17.80 -14.10
N ALA A 162 16.68 17.10 -12.95
CA ALA A 162 15.37 16.71 -12.43
C ALA A 162 14.47 17.89 -12.00
N LEU A 163 15.04 19.09 -11.91
CA LEU A 163 14.35 20.33 -11.59
C LEU A 163 13.91 21.10 -12.83
N GLU A 164 14.50 20.83 -13.99
CA GLU A 164 14.22 21.55 -15.24
C GLU A 164 13.01 20.95 -15.97
N GLU A 165 12.97 19.62 -16.09
CA GLU A 165 11.89 18.90 -16.76
C GLU A 165 11.46 17.64 -15.98
N PRO A 166 10.20 17.18 -16.16
CA PRO A 166 9.76 15.92 -15.56
C PRO A 166 10.62 14.75 -16.02
N LEU A 167 11.31 14.13 -15.09
CA LEU A 167 12.11 12.94 -15.34
C LEU A 167 12.25 12.08 -14.09
N ARG A 168 12.59 10.81 -14.31
CA ARG A 168 12.83 9.84 -13.24
C ARG A 168 14.19 10.09 -12.60
N VAL A 169 14.21 10.34 -11.29
CA VAL A 169 15.47 10.53 -10.55
C VAL A 169 16.19 9.17 -10.39
N PRO A 170 17.40 8.99 -10.96
CA PRO A 170 18.16 7.76 -10.85
C PRO A 170 18.88 7.70 -9.51
N ILE A 171 18.13 7.47 -8.43
CA ILE A 171 18.64 7.61 -7.06
C ILE A 171 19.79 6.65 -6.73
N GLU A 172 19.79 5.46 -7.30
CA GLU A 172 20.88 4.49 -7.12
C GLU A 172 22.19 4.96 -7.77
N ASP A 173 22.10 5.62 -8.93
CA ASP A 173 23.27 6.18 -9.62
C ASP A 173 23.78 7.42 -8.88
N ILE A 174 22.88 8.27 -8.37
CA ILE A 174 23.25 9.38 -7.48
C ILE A 174 24.01 8.86 -6.25
N ALA A 175 23.51 7.79 -5.62
CA ALA A 175 24.16 7.18 -4.47
C ALA A 175 25.58 6.71 -4.82
N LYS A 176 25.76 5.97 -5.92
CA LYS A 176 27.05 5.38 -6.29
C LYS A 176 28.03 6.41 -6.84
N GLU A 177 27.60 7.21 -7.81
CA GLU A 177 28.49 8.05 -8.62
C GLU A 177 28.73 9.43 -8.02
N LYS A 178 27.74 10.02 -7.34
CA LYS A 178 27.85 11.38 -6.78
C LYS A 178 28.21 11.37 -5.31
N LEU A 179 27.73 10.38 -4.55
CA LEU A 179 27.96 10.28 -3.11
C LEU A 179 28.99 9.20 -2.73
N GLY A 180 29.47 8.41 -3.69
CA GLY A 180 30.47 7.37 -3.46
C GLY A 180 29.97 6.21 -2.58
N LEU A 181 28.65 6.00 -2.51
CA LEU A 181 28.04 4.98 -1.68
C LEU A 181 28.07 3.61 -2.37
N LYS A 182 28.17 2.56 -1.55
CA LYS A 182 28.03 1.19 -2.01
C LYS A 182 26.61 0.71 -1.73
N VAL A 183 25.87 0.35 -2.76
CA VAL A 183 24.53 -0.24 -2.63
C VAL A 183 24.63 -1.76 -2.78
N ILE A 184 24.18 -2.49 -1.77
CA ILE A 184 24.15 -3.96 -1.76
C ILE A 184 22.69 -4.40 -1.67
N GLN A 185 22.27 -5.24 -2.61
CA GLN A 185 20.92 -5.77 -2.72
C GLN A 185 20.96 -7.31 -2.77
N GLY A 186 19.81 -7.96 -2.59
CA GLY A 186 19.66 -9.41 -2.78
C GLY A 186 19.92 -10.27 -1.54
N TYR A 187 20.10 -9.64 -0.38
CA TYR A 187 20.23 -10.34 0.91
C TYR A 187 19.17 -9.85 1.90
N ARG A 188 18.86 -10.66 2.91
CA ARG A 188 18.00 -10.25 4.03
C ARG A 188 18.81 -9.60 5.13
N ILE A 189 18.26 -8.54 5.71
CA ILE A 189 18.84 -7.79 6.84
C ILE A 189 18.29 -8.32 8.17
N THR A 190 16.98 -8.57 8.26
CA THR A 190 16.35 -9.15 9.46
C THR A 190 15.46 -10.35 9.15
N ASP A 191 15.19 -11.12 10.20
CA ASP A 191 14.38 -12.33 10.17
C ASP A 191 12.88 -12.08 10.08
N ASP A 192 12.42 -10.94 10.60
CA ASP A 192 11.03 -10.57 10.85
C ASP A 192 10.56 -9.42 9.95
N PHE A 193 11.35 -9.07 8.94
CA PHE A 193 11.05 -8.02 7.96
C PHE A 193 10.79 -6.64 8.57
N THR A 194 11.27 -6.44 9.81
CA THR A 194 11.13 -5.16 10.52
C THR A 194 11.99 -4.05 9.94
N ILE A 195 12.87 -4.34 8.96
CA ILE A 195 13.83 -3.38 8.40
C ILE A 195 13.80 -3.46 6.87
N PHE A 196 13.55 -2.32 6.21
CA PHE A 196 13.55 -2.23 4.74
C PHE A 196 14.92 -1.92 4.16
N GLY A 197 15.71 -1.13 4.88
CA GLY A 197 17.03 -0.66 4.49
C GLY A 197 17.90 -0.37 5.69
N GLN A 198 19.22 -0.36 5.46
CA GLN A 198 20.19 0.01 6.47
C GLN A 198 21.36 0.77 5.84
N ILE A 199 21.62 1.99 6.29
CA ILE A 199 22.86 2.73 6.02
C ILE A 199 23.91 2.45 7.09
N CYS A 200 25.12 2.12 6.65
CA CYS A 200 26.29 1.93 7.52
C CYS A 200 27.15 3.21 7.52
N PHE A 201 27.13 3.98 8.61
CA PHE A 201 27.92 5.21 8.74
C PHE A 201 29.41 4.95 9.01
N SER A 202 29.75 3.78 9.52
CA SER A 202 31.11 3.36 9.88
C SER A 202 31.45 2.02 9.21
N PRO A 203 32.75 1.72 8.97
CA PRO A 203 33.14 0.40 8.51
C PRO A 203 32.87 -0.64 9.61
N GLY A 204 32.42 -1.82 9.22
CA GLY A 204 32.12 -2.87 10.19
C GLY A 204 31.62 -4.15 9.56
N THR A 205 31.18 -5.08 10.40
CA THR A 205 30.66 -6.37 9.97
C THR A 205 29.15 -6.39 10.16
N VAL A 206 28.42 -6.67 9.09
CA VAL A 206 26.96 -6.82 9.12
C VAL A 206 26.58 -8.26 8.88
N LYS A 207 25.63 -8.74 9.68
CA LYS A 207 24.99 -10.04 9.47
C LYS A 207 23.96 -9.90 8.35
N ILE A 208 24.17 -10.66 7.29
CA ILE A 208 23.23 -10.80 6.18
C ILE A 208 22.85 -12.26 6.05
N TYR A 209 21.63 -12.50 5.60
CA TYR A 209 21.16 -13.85 5.33
C TYR A 209 20.95 -14.01 3.82
N ASP A 210 21.29 -15.20 3.31
CA ASP A 210 20.81 -15.59 1.98
C ASP A 210 19.28 -15.43 1.96
N LEU A 211 18.73 -15.14 0.78
CA LEU A 211 17.29 -15.09 0.55
C LEU A 211 16.63 -16.21 1.35
N PHE A 212 17.09 -17.47 1.17
CA PHE A 212 16.45 -18.68 1.72
C PHE A 212 16.71 -18.94 3.20
N LYS A 213 17.46 -18.06 3.87
CA LYS A 213 17.86 -18.21 5.29
C LYS A 213 18.57 -19.54 5.59
N THR A 214 19.13 -20.14 4.56
CA THR A 214 19.88 -21.40 4.60
C THR A 214 21.30 -21.20 5.12
N SER A 215 21.84 -19.98 5.03
CA SER A 215 23.15 -19.61 5.56
C SER A 215 23.15 -18.17 6.10
N GLU A 216 23.64 -18.01 7.33
CA GLU A 216 24.05 -16.72 7.89
C GLU A 216 25.45 -16.39 7.38
N LYS A 217 25.63 -15.18 6.86
CA LYS A 217 26.93 -14.68 6.39
C LYS A 217 27.24 -13.35 7.07
N GLU A 218 28.39 -13.30 7.71
CA GLU A 218 28.97 -12.03 8.13
C GLU A 218 29.69 -11.41 6.94
N GLN A 219 29.30 -10.19 6.59
CA GLN A 219 29.90 -9.43 5.50
C GLN A 219 30.54 -8.16 6.05
N GLU A 220 31.83 -8.00 5.79
CA GLU A 220 32.50 -6.73 6.02
C GLU A 220 32.00 -5.69 5.00
N VAL A 221 31.56 -4.56 5.52
CA VAL A 221 31.05 -3.43 4.74
C VAL A 221 31.90 -2.18 5.03
N PRO A 222 32.32 -1.45 3.99
CA PRO A 222 32.98 -0.16 4.19
C PRO A 222 31.97 0.89 4.68
N ARG A 223 32.49 2.00 5.21
CA ARG A 223 31.72 3.22 5.49
C ARG A 223 30.97 3.67 4.22
N GLY A 224 29.72 4.09 4.37
CA GLY A 224 28.89 4.51 3.24
C GLY A 224 28.31 3.34 2.46
N THR A 225 27.95 2.26 3.15
CA THR A 225 27.27 1.11 2.52
C THR A 225 25.79 1.13 2.86
N ILE A 226 24.94 1.15 1.82
CA ILE A 226 23.50 0.94 1.90
C ILE A 226 23.22 -0.53 1.64
N LEU A 227 22.50 -1.16 2.57
CA LEU A 227 21.94 -2.49 2.43
C LEU A 227 20.44 -2.34 2.18
N ILE A 228 19.93 -2.96 1.12
CA ILE A 228 18.49 -3.04 0.85
C ILE A 228 18.03 -4.47 1.08
N ASP A 229 17.00 -4.62 1.91
CA ASP A 229 16.44 -5.94 2.17
C ASP A 229 15.85 -6.53 0.89
N ALA A 230 16.20 -7.78 0.59
CA ALA A 230 15.76 -8.50 -0.61
C ALA A 230 14.23 -8.55 -0.72
N TYR A 231 13.52 -8.57 0.41
CA TYR A 231 12.08 -8.67 0.45
C TYR A 231 11.36 -7.37 0.02
N THR A 232 12.03 -6.21 0.17
CA THR A 232 11.56 -4.91 -0.35
C THR A 232 11.35 -4.97 -1.88
N TYR A 233 12.19 -5.74 -2.59
CA TYR A 233 12.06 -5.98 -4.03
C TYR A 233 10.99 -7.03 -4.36
N TRP A 234 10.92 -8.14 -3.62
CA TRP A 234 10.14 -9.32 -3.99
C TRP A 234 8.64 -9.26 -3.67
N GLN A 235 8.20 -8.54 -2.62
CA GLN A 235 6.77 -8.49 -2.25
C GLN A 235 6.05 -7.18 -2.57
N ARG A 236 6.76 -6.08 -2.85
CA ARG A 236 6.12 -4.76 -2.99
C ARG A 236 6.17 -4.24 -4.42
N ASN A 237 7.32 -3.72 -4.85
CA ASN A 237 7.63 -3.29 -6.23
C ASN A 237 8.98 -2.55 -6.25
N SER A 238 9.50 -2.28 -7.45
CA SER A 238 10.69 -1.44 -7.65
C SER A 238 10.58 -0.03 -7.07
N GLY A 239 9.36 0.48 -6.91
CA GLY A 239 9.11 1.80 -6.34
C GLY A 239 9.42 1.89 -4.85
N CYS A 240 9.16 0.83 -4.09
CA CYS A 240 9.57 0.73 -2.69
C CYS A 240 11.10 0.71 -2.55
N VAL A 241 11.80 -0.01 -3.44
CA VAL A 241 13.28 -0.05 -3.43
C VAL A 241 13.87 1.34 -3.67
N ASN A 242 13.39 2.07 -4.68
CA ASN A 242 13.87 3.43 -4.94
C ASN A 242 13.61 4.37 -3.76
N ASN A 243 12.45 4.25 -3.11
CA ASN A 243 12.12 5.03 -1.92
C ASN A 243 13.06 4.71 -0.75
N THR A 244 13.31 3.43 -0.49
CA THR A 244 14.27 3.01 0.55
C THR A 244 15.68 3.49 0.24
N ILE A 245 16.15 3.39 -1.01
CA ILE A 245 17.46 3.95 -1.39
C ILE A 245 17.49 5.46 -1.16
N ALA A 246 16.46 6.20 -1.58
CA ALA A 246 16.37 7.65 -1.34
C ALA A 246 16.38 8.00 0.15
N HIS A 247 15.68 7.21 0.97
CA HIS A 247 15.66 7.34 2.42
C HIS A 247 17.06 7.17 3.02
N GLU A 248 17.76 6.08 2.69
CA GLU A 248 19.11 5.81 3.20
C GLU A 248 20.16 6.82 2.67
N VAL A 249 20.01 7.25 1.41
CA VAL A 249 20.82 8.32 0.82
C VAL A 249 20.65 9.62 1.59
N TYR A 250 19.41 9.94 2.00
CA TYR A 250 19.16 11.14 2.78
C TYR A 250 19.76 11.05 4.18
N HIS A 251 19.69 9.89 4.84
CA HIS A 251 20.42 9.64 6.08
C HIS A 251 21.92 9.88 5.91
N TRP A 252 22.52 9.39 4.82
CA TRP A 252 23.92 9.69 4.53
C TRP A 252 24.20 11.18 4.30
N HIS A 253 23.31 11.87 3.57
CA HIS A 253 23.48 13.28 3.24
C HIS A 253 23.44 14.18 4.48
N ARG A 254 22.52 13.94 5.42
CA ARG A 254 22.25 14.85 6.56
C ARG A 254 22.58 14.31 7.94
N HIS A 255 22.62 12.99 8.14
CA HIS A 255 22.73 12.37 9.46
C HIS A 255 24.10 11.73 9.74
N ARG A 256 25.05 11.76 8.77
CA ARG A 256 26.36 11.12 8.96
C ARG A 256 27.22 11.77 10.07
N LEU A 257 27.10 13.08 10.25
CA LEU A 257 27.86 13.82 11.26
C LEU A 257 27.40 13.47 12.69
N TYR A 258 26.09 13.27 12.87
CA TYR A 258 25.51 12.76 14.10
C TYR A 258 26.13 11.41 14.49
N ALA A 259 26.16 10.47 13.54
CA ALA A 259 26.75 9.16 13.75
C ALA A 259 28.27 9.25 14.05
N ALA A 260 29.00 10.11 13.34
CA ALA A 260 30.43 10.31 13.56
C ALA A 260 30.74 10.81 14.98
N ILE A 261 29.99 11.79 15.49
CA ILE A 261 30.25 12.34 16.83
C ILE A 261 29.85 11.37 17.93
N LYS A 262 28.74 10.65 17.78
CA LYS A 262 28.39 9.56 18.71
C LYS A 262 29.48 8.48 18.74
N HIS A 263 30.01 8.09 17.58
CA HIS A 263 31.13 7.15 17.49
C HIS A 263 32.36 7.65 18.27
N ILE A 264 32.77 8.91 18.06
CA ILE A 264 33.91 9.52 18.77
C ILE A 264 33.69 9.58 20.29
N LEU A 265 32.47 9.87 20.74
CA LEU A 265 32.16 10.06 22.16
C LEU A 265 31.98 8.75 22.95
N ARG A 266 31.59 7.67 22.28
CA ARG A 266 31.17 6.41 22.92
C ARG A 266 32.00 5.20 22.51
N ASP A 267 32.88 5.32 21.52
CA ASP A 267 33.62 4.20 20.91
C ASP A 267 32.67 3.09 20.38
N GLU A 268 31.44 3.49 19.99
CA GLU A 268 30.44 2.58 19.45
C GLU A 268 30.77 2.25 18.00
N LYS A 269 31.33 1.07 17.76
CA LYS A 269 31.87 0.64 16.45
C LYS A 269 30.84 0.56 15.32
N PHE A 270 29.55 0.60 15.62
CA PHE A 270 28.53 0.35 14.60
C PHE A 270 27.25 1.16 14.85
N ILE A 271 27.21 2.38 14.31
CA ILE A 271 25.97 3.15 14.20
C ILE A 271 25.48 2.95 12.78
N ALA A 272 24.52 2.04 12.62
CA ALA A 272 23.74 1.94 11.40
C ALA A 272 22.34 2.47 11.68
N CYS A 273 21.84 3.33 10.80
CA CYS A 273 20.41 3.65 10.79
C CYS A 273 19.69 2.49 10.13
N ARG A 274 18.59 2.07 10.73
CA ARG A 274 17.78 0.97 10.23
C ARG A 274 16.41 1.54 9.95
N CYS A 275 16.03 1.60 8.67
CA CYS A 275 14.71 2.04 8.25
C CYS A 275 13.68 0.98 8.67
N PRO A 276 12.87 1.22 9.72
CA PRO A 276 11.96 0.20 10.21
C PRO A 276 10.71 0.11 9.34
N ALA A 277 10.11 -1.08 9.30
CA ALA A 277 8.96 -1.37 8.45
C ALA A 277 7.66 -0.68 8.90
N GLU A 278 7.54 -0.48 10.22
CA GLU A 278 6.48 0.28 10.87
C GLU A 278 7.11 1.27 11.84
N MET A 279 6.65 2.53 11.81
CA MET A 279 7.14 3.58 12.69
C MET A 279 5.98 4.13 13.52
N SER A 280 6.12 4.11 14.84
CA SER A 280 5.25 4.85 15.75
C SER A 280 5.85 6.23 16.02
N TYR A 281 5.19 7.28 15.54
CA TYR A 281 5.54 8.65 15.91
C TYR A 281 4.84 9.03 17.22
N PRO A 282 5.50 9.77 18.12
CA PRO A 282 4.90 10.20 19.38
C PRO A 282 3.68 11.10 19.16
N ASP A 283 2.71 11.05 20.07
CA ASP A 283 1.58 11.98 20.10
C ASP A 283 2.05 13.44 20.32
N GLU A 284 1.20 14.43 20.03
CA GLU A 284 1.53 15.87 20.13
C GLU A 284 2.13 16.33 21.48
N LYS A 285 1.97 15.54 22.55
CA LYS A 285 2.43 15.83 23.91
C LYS A 285 3.75 15.15 24.28
N GLU A 286 4.24 14.22 23.47
CA GLU A 286 5.44 13.45 23.76
C GLU A 286 6.68 14.04 23.08
N GLU A 287 7.82 14.00 23.77
CA GLU A 287 9.09 14.46 23.21
C GLU A 287 9.64 13.44 22.22
N TRP A 288 9.94 13.92 21.01
CA TRP A 288 10.55 13.09 19.97
C TRP A 288 12.01 12.78 20.30
N THR A 289 12.40 11.51 20.13
CA THR A 289 13.82 11.13 20.17
C THR A 289 14.56 11.66 18.95
N ASP A 290 15.88 11.72 19.04
CA ASP A 290 16.73 12.16 17.94
C ASP A 290 16.64 11.20 16.74
N GLU A 291 16.57 9.89 17.00
CA GLU A 291 16.37 8.85 15.99
C GLU A 291 15.01 9.01 15.28
N GLN A 292 13.92 9.24 16.03
CA GLN A 292 12.59 9.48 15.44
C GLN A 292 12.56 10.73 14.54
N ARG A 293 13.28 11.79 14.92
CA ARG A 293 13.40 12.99 14.10
C ARG A 293 14.13 12.72 12.79
N MET A 294 15.27 12.01 12.84
CA MET A 294 16.05 11.67 11.64
C MET A 294 15.23 10.81 10.68
N GLU A 295 14.56 9.80 11.21
CA GLU A 295 13.69 8.91 10.42
C GLU A 295 12.51 9.65 9.79
N TRP A 296 11.85 10.54 10.54
CA TRP A 296 10.80 11.40 9.99
C TRP A 296 11.32 12.28 8.85
N GLN A 297 12.51 12.87 9.00
CA GLN A 297 13.11 13.66 7.93
C GLN A 297 13.34 12.80 6.69
N ALA A 298 13.99 11.64 6.82
CA ALA A 298 14.27 10.76 5.68
C ALA A 298 12.98 10.25 5.02
N ASN A 299 11.98 9.82 5.80
CA ASN A 299 10.69 9.36 5.30
C ASN A 299 9.93 10.44 4.52
N ASN A 300 10.02 11.70 4.94
CA ASN A 300 9.34 12.81 4.26
C ASN A 300 10.14 13.33 3.06
N LEU A 301 11.47 13.23 3.08
CA LEU A 301 12.34 13.73 2.01
C LEU A 301 12.50 12.74 0.85
N ALA A 302 12.57 11.44 1.13
CA ALA A 302 12.69 10.40 0.10
C ALA A 302 11.69 10.55 -1.06
N PRO A 303 10.36 10.63 -0.83
CA PRO A 303 9.41 10.81 -1.92
C PRO A 303 9.52 12.19 -2.61
N ARG A 304 9.97 13.23 -1.89
CA ARG A 304 10.15 14.59 -2.44
C ARG A 304 11.37 14.71 -3.34
N ILE A 305 12.43 13.97 -3.04
CA ILE A 305 13.62 13.83 -3.88
C ILE A 305 13.26 13.07 -5.16
N LEU A 306 12.51 11.96 -5.04
CA LEU A 306 12.10 11.17 -6.20
C LEU A 306 11.05 11.86 -7.08
N MET A 307 10.23 12.74 -6.50
CA MET A 307 9.16 13.49 -7.18
C MET A 307 9.26 14.99 -6.86
N PRO A 308 10.17 15.72 -7.53
CA PRO A 308 10.45 17.14 -7.25
C PRO A 308 9.20 18.00 -7.50
N ILE A 309 8.90 18.95 -6.61
CA ILE A 309 7.58 19.61 -6.57
C ILE A 309 7.20 20.31 -7.87
N GLN A 310 8.13 20.99 -8.54
CA GLN A 310 7.83 21.76 -9.76
C GLN A 310 7.54 20.83 -10.95
N THR A 311 8.46 19.90 -11.21
CA THR A 311 8.36 18.98 -12.35
C THR A 311 7.27 17.93 -12.15
N PHE A 312 7.02 17.50 -10.92
CA PHE A 312 5.89 16.63 -10.59
C PHE A 312 4.54 17.25 -10.94
N LYS A 313 4.30 18.52 -10.58
CA LYS A 313 3.06 19.24 -10.94
C LYS A 313 2.86 19.33 -12.44
N ILE A 314 3.93 19.66 -13.18
CA ILE A 314 3.90 19.71 -14.64
C ILE A 314 3.42 18.36 -15.20
N LYS A 315 3.95 17.25 -14.68
CA LYS A 315 3.56 15.91 -15.15
C LYS A 315 2.13 15.53 -14.77
N VAL A 316 1.66 15.89 -13.58
CA VAL A 316 0.26 15.68 -13.17
C VAL A 316 -0.68 16.45 -14.11
N ASP A 317 -0.41 17.72 -14.37
CA ASP A 317 -1.23 18.57 -15.25
C ASP A 317 -1.23 18.05 -16.70
N GLU A 318 -0.11 17.49 -17.17
CA GLU A 318 -0.01 16.83 -18.48
C GLU A 318 -0.94 15.61 -18.55
N LEU A 319 -0.90 14.73 -17.55
CA LEU A 319 -1.74 13.53 -17.50
C LEU A 319 -3.23 13.89 -17.34
N TYR A 320 -3.56 14.92 -16.57
CA TYR A 320 -4.94 15.41 -16.44
C TYR A 320 -5.53 15.81 -17.79
N LYS A 321 -4.72 16.46 -18.64
CA LYS A 321 -5.12 16.81 -20.01
C LYS A 321 -5.20 15.58 -20.92
N GLN A 322 -4.22 14.68 -20.83
CA GLN A 322 -4.18 13.47 -21.65
C GLN A 322 -5.41 12.57 -21.43
N TYR A 323 -5.84 12.43 -20.17
CA TYR A 323 -6.99 11.61 -19.80
C TYR A 323 -8.32 12.38 -19.81
N ASP A 324 -8.33 13.65 -20.23
CA ASP A 324 -9.50 14.53 -20.20
C ASP A 324 -10.24 14.49 -18.85
N TYR A 325 -9.44 14.58 -17.76
CA TYR A 325 -9.93 14.37 -16.41
C TYR A 325 -11.07 15.32 -16.06
N GLU A 326 -11.09 16.55 -16.58
CA GLU A 326 -12.15 17.53 -16.29
C GLU A 326 -13.53 17.08 -16.79
N ASN A 327 -13.61 16.47 -17.98
CA ASN A 327 -14.88 16.16 -18.64
C ASN A 327 -15.32 14.70 -18.46
N THR A 328 -14.43 13.80 -18.02
CA THR A 328 -14.78 12.39 -17.84
C THR A 328 -15.78 12.16 -16.69
N PRO A 329 -16.85 11.37 -16.90
CA PRO A 329 -17.71 10.95 -15.80
C PRO A 329 -17.04 9.92 -14.87
N LEU A 330 -15.97 9.25 -15.33
CA LEU A 330 -15.26 8.17 -14.61
C LEU A 330 -14.06 8.68 -13.81
N LYS A 331 -14.26 9.70 -12.98
CA LYS A 331 -13.19 10.42 -12.25
C LYS A 331 -12.26 9.48 -11.45
N LEU A 332 -12.83 8.52 -10.70
CA LEU A 332 -12.05 7.65 -9.82
C LEU A 332 -11.15 6.67 -10.60
N ALA A 333 -11.69 6.06 -11.66
CA ALA A 333 -10.93 5.14 -12.52
C ALA A 333 -9.80 5.88 -13.25
N VAL A 334 -10.11 7.03 -13.84
CA VAL A 334 -9.11 7.88 -14.51
C VAL A 334 -8.02 8.35 -13.55
N LEU A 335 -8.39 8.76 -12.33
CA LEU A 335 -7.40 9.17 -11.33
C LEU A 335 -6.51 8.02 -10.86
N THR A 336 -7.03 6.79 -10.87
CA THR A 336 -6.24 5.58 -10.62
C THR A 336 -5.23 5.34 -11.75
N CYS A 337 -5.65 5.46 -13.01
CA CYS A 337 -4.75 5.37 -14.18
C CYS A 337 -3.66 6.45 -14.13
N ILE A 338 -4.02 7.70 -13.82
CA ILE A 338 -3.05 8.80 -13.67
C ILE A 338 -2.03 8.47 -12.58
N ALA A 339 -2.47 7.92 -11.44
CA ALA A 339 -1.58 7.54 -10.36
C ALA A 339 -0.65 6.38 -10.73
N ASP A 340 -1.12 5.39 -11.49
CA ASP A 340 -0.32 4.28 -12.00
C ASP A 340 0.73 4.77 -13.03
N ASP A 341 0.36 5.71 -13.91
CA ASP A 341 1.28 6.33 -14.87
C ASP A 341 2.35 7.18 -14.17
N LEU A 342 1.98 7.96 -13.16
CA LEU A 342 2.94 8.71 -12.32
C LEU A 342 3.89 7.76 -11.58
N ALA A 343 3.36 6.69 -11.01
CA ALA A 343 4.15 5.68 -10.30
C ALA A 343 5.14 4.99 -11.24
N SER A 344 4.72 4.61 -12.44
CA SER A 344 5.57 4.04 -13.48
C SER A 344 6.65 5.03 -13.95
N PHE A 345 6.25 6.27 -14.23
CA PHE A 345 7.13 7.33 -14.74
C PHE A 345 8.25 7.69 -13.74
N TYR A 346 7.90 7.99 -12.50
CA TYR A 346 8.86 8.33 -11.45
C TYR A 346 9.50 7.09 -10.80
N GLY A 347 8.98 5.90 -11.07
CA GLY A 347 9.48 4.67 -10.48
C GLY A 347 9.28 4.59 -8.98
N VAL A 348 8.09 4.96 -8.51
CA VAL A 348 7.66 4.94 -7.10
C VAL A 348 6.43 4.05 -6.96
N SER A 349 5.95 3.83 -5.72
CA SER A 349 4.68 3.12 -5.53
C SER A 349 3.48 4.02 -5.87
N ARG A 350 2.36 3.44 -6.30
CA ARG A 350 1.09 4.15 -6.51
C ARG A 350 0.69 4.97 -5.27
N GLN A 351 0.81 4.38 -4.09
CA GLN A 351 0.51 5.07 -2.83
C GLN A 351 1.40 6.31 -2.64
N SER A 352 2.70 6.21 -2.93
CA SER A 352 3.62 7.35 -2.82
C SER A 352 3.24 8.46 -3.81
N ALA A 353 2.86 8.11 -5.05
CA ALA A 353 2.40 9.07 -6.05
C ALA A 353 1.10 9.78 -5.61
N LEU A 354 0.11 9.04 -5.09
CA LEU A 354 -1.15 9.60 -4.60
C LEU A 354 -0.98 10.52 -3.39
N ILE A 355 -0.11 10.15 -2.43
CA ILE A 355 0.26 11.01 -1.31
C ILE A 355 0.89 12.30 -1.86
N ARG A 356 1.82 12.18 -2.81
CA ARG A 356 2.50 13.34 -3.40
C ARG A 356 1.54 14.26 -4.15
N MET A 357 0.60 13.72 -4.92
CA MET A 357 -0.49 14.49 -5.55
C MET A 357 -1.25 15.32 -4.50
N THR A 358 -1.66 14.67 -3.41
CA THR A 358 -2.39 15.33 -2.31
C THR A 358 -1.56 16.46 -1.69
N GLU A 359 -0.26 16.24 -1.43
CA GLU A 359 0.64 17.23 -0.85
C GLU A 359 0.92 18.43 -1.78
N THR A 360 0.90 18.21 -3.09
CA THR A 360 1.23 19.23 -4.09
C THR A 360 0.03 20.07 -4.56
N GLY A 361 -1.20 19.72 -4.13
CA GLY A 361 -2.40 20.53 -4.40
C GLY A 361 -3.46 19.86 -5.26
N TYR A 362 -3.46 18.53 -5.38
CA TYR A 362 -4.48 17.73 -6.08
C TYR A 362 -5.29 16.90 -5.04
N PRO A 363 -6.21 17.52 -4.28
CA PRO A 363 -6.89 16.89 -3.16
C PRO A 363 -7.79 15.69 -3.53
N GLU A 364 -8.26 15.62 -4.78
CA GLU A 364 -9.04 14.51 -5.33
C GLU A 364 -8.31 13.16 -5.24
N ALA A 365 -6.97 13.16 -5.23
CA ALA A 365 -6.16 11.96 -5.05
C ALA A 365 -6.46 11.25 -3.72
N LYS A 366 -6.96 12.00 -2.72
CA LYS A 366 -7.36 11.44 -1.43
C LYS A 366 -8.50 10.42 -1.57
N SER A 367 -9.41 10.59 -2.53
CA SER A 367 -10.51 9.64 -2.74
C SER A 367 -10.02 8.27 -3.23
N VAL A 368 -9.00 8.25 -4.09
CA VAL A 368 -8.35 6.99 -4.51
C VAL A 368 -7.51 6.40 -3.38
N LEU A 369 -6.79 7.25 -2.63
CA LEU A 369 -6.02 6.81 -1.48
C LEU A 369 -6.92 6.19 -0.38
N GLN A 370 -8.09 6.77 -0.15
CA GLN A 370 -9.13 6.22 0.71
C GLN A 370 -9.65 4.91 0.14
N ALA A 371 -10.01 4.83 -1.15
CA ALA A 371 -10.45 3.56 -1.74
C ALA A 371 -9.38 2.44 -1.67
N ILE A 372 -8.08 2.78 -1.69
CA ILE A 372 -6.98 1.83 -1.47
C ILE A 372 -6.87 1.41 0.00
N ASN A 373 -7.08 2.34 0.94
CA ASN A 373 -6.99 2.09 2.38
C ASN A 373 -8.30 1.54 3.00
N GLU A 374 -9.44 1.74 2.35
CA GLU A 374 -10.80 1.35 2.79
C GLU A 374 -11.27 0.05 2.11
N LYS A 375 -10.55 -0.43 1.07
CA LYS A 375 -10.78 -1.79 0.56
C LYS A 375 -10.09 -2.79 1.50
N ASP A 376 -10.80 -3.14 2.56
CA ASP A 376 -10.61 -4.41 3.30
C ASP A 376 -10.85 -5.64 2.42
N TRP A 377 -11.27 -5.43 1.15
CA TRP A 377 -11.71 -6.46 0.22
C TRP A 377 -11.12 -6.28 -1.18
N HIS A 378 -10.71 -7.37 -1.81
CA HIS A 378 -10.15 -7.43 -3.16
C HIS A 378 -10.70 -8.61 -3.96
N SER A 379 -10.80 -8.46 -5.28
CA SER A 379 -11.27 -9.53 -6.19
C SER A 379 -10.13 -10.26 -6.90
N TYR A 380 -8.94 -9.64 -6.95
CA TYR A 380 -7.75 -10.24 -7.55
C TYR A 380 -7.02 -11.11 -6.52
N VAL A 381 -6.90 -12.41 -6.79
CA VAL A 381 -6.33 -13.38 -5.86
C VAL A 381 -5.27 -14.24 -6.55
N SER A 382 -4.16 -14.45 -5.85
CA SER A 382 -3.10 -15.34 -6.32
C SER A 382 -3.57 -16.80 -6.40
N ARG A 383 -2.95 -17.60 -7.25
CA ARG A 383 -3.34 -19.02 -7.38
C ARG A 383 -3.11 -19.78 -6.07
N GLU A 384 -2.05 -19.40 -5.36
CA GLU A 384 -1.64 -19.98 -4.09
C GLU A 384 -2.67 -19.71 -3.00
N ASP A 385 -3.17 -18.47 -2.91
CA ASP A 385 -4.20 -18.10 -1.92
C ASP A 385 -5.54 -18.76 -2.23
N VAL A 386 -5.95 -18.83 -3.52
CA VAL A 386 -7.15 -19.58 -3.91
C VAL A 386 -7.06 -21.05 -3.54
N PHE A 387 -5.88 -21.68 -3.71
CA PHE A 387 -5.67 -23.08 -3.35
C PHE A 387 -5.70 -23.30 -1.83
N TYR A 388 -5.12 -22.37 -1.08
CA TYR A 388 -5.20 -22.40 0.38
C TYR A 388 -6.63 -22.29 0.87
N GLU A 389 -7.37 -21.29 0.39
CA GLU A 389 -8.77 -21.07 0.77
C GLU A 389 -9.65 -22.27 0.39
N TYR A 390 -9.43 -22.87 -0.79
CA TYR A 390 -10.08 -24.11 -1.20
C TYR A 390 -9.81 -25.29 -0.25
N SER A 391 -8.64 -25.33 0.37
CA SER A 391 -8.24 -26.43 1.24
C SER A 391 -8.69 -26.24 2.69
N THR A 392 -8.79 -24.98 3.16
CA THR A 392 -9.12 -24.66 4.56
C THR A 392 -10.56 -24.23 4.79
N ASN A 393 -11.22 -23.60 3.82
CA ASN A 393 -12.58 -23.12 3.92
C ASN A 393 -13.54 -24.09 3.23
N GLU A 394 -14.38 -24.78 4.02
CA GLU A 394 -15.31 -25.77 3.47
C GLU A 394 -16.39 -25.17 2.58
N ASP A 395 -16.82 -23.94 2.86
CA ASP A 395 -17.91 -23.30 2.13
C ASP A 395 -17.42 -22.79 0.78
N PHE A 396 -16.23 -22.19 0.75
CA PHE A 396 -15.55 -21.87 -0.51
C PHE A 396 -15.26 -23.13 -1.34
N ARG A 397 -14.80 -24.23 -0.70
CA ARG A 397 -14.58 -25.51 -1.39
C ARG A 397 -15.84 -26.05 -2.04
N LYS A 398 -16.96 -26.12 -1.29
CA LYS A 398 -18.27 -26.53 -1.83
C LYS A 398 -18.66 -25.64 -3.01
N LEU A 399 -18.44 -24.33 -2.91
CA LEU A 399 -18.79 -23.36 -3.95
C LEU A 399 -18.02 -23.64 -5.25
N ILE A 400 -16.72 -23.86 -5.20
CA ILE A 400 -15.89 -24.20 -6.37
C ILE A 400 -16.24 -25.59 -6.91
N ASP A 401 -16.41 -26.60 -6.04
CA ASP A 401 -16.72 -27.98 -6.44
C ASP A 401 -18.07 -28.11 -7.15
N THR A 402 -19.01 -27.19 -6.89
CA THR A 402 -20.26 -27.14 -7.66
C THR A 402 -20.05 -26.80 -9.14
N GLY A 403 -18.88 -26.28 -9.51
CA GLY A 403 -18.56 -25.81 -10.87
C GLY A 403 -19.23 -24.49 -11.24
N LYS A 404 -19.81 -23.77 -10.27
CA LYS A 404 -20.45 -22.45 -10.44
C LYS A 404 -19.46 -21.33 -10.75
N PHE A 405 -18.24 -21.47 -10.24
CA PHE A 405 -17.17 -20.49 -10.35
C PHE A 405 -15.91 -21.15 -10.89
N ARG A 406 -15.09 -20.37 -11.61
CA ARG A 406 -13.83 -20.82 -12.19
C ARG A 406 -12.76 -19.75 -11.98
N TYR A 407 -11.56 -20.20 -11.62
CA TYR A 407 -10.40 -19.32 -11.54
C TYR A 407 -9.84 -19.04 -12.94
N VAL A 408 -9.86 -17.78 -13.37
CA VAL A 408 -9.37 -17.32 -14.67
C VAL A 408 -8.62 -16.00 -14.46
N GLU A 409 -7.38 -15.94 -14.96
CA GLU A 409 -6.56 -14.72 -15.03
C GLU A 409 -6.42 -13.92 -13.71
N GLY A 410 -6.40 -14.60 -12.56
CA GLY A 410 -6.25 -13.94 -11.26
C GLY A 410 -7.57 -13.66 -10.53
N TYR A 411 -8.70 -14.05 -11.10
CA TYR A 411 -10.03 -13.81 -10.53
C TYR A 411 -10.81 -15.12 -10.40
N VAL A 412 -11.66 -15.23 -9.38
CA VAL A 412 -12.64 -16.32 -9.26
C VAL A 412 -13.98 -15.83 -9.81
N VAL A 413 -14.33 -16.26 -11.02
CA VAL A 413 -15.41 -15.68 -11.84
C VAL A 413 -16.55 -16.67 -12.04
N ILE A 414 -17.78 -16.19 -12.21
CA ILE A 414 -18.92 -17.03 -12.59
C ILE A 414 -18.61 -17.81 -13.87
N ASN A 415 -18.81 -19.12 -13.82
CA ASN A 415 -18.57 -20.02 -14.94
C ASN A 415 -19.74 -19.99 -15.95
N ASP A 416 -19.85 -18.89 -16.69
CA ASP A 416 -20.83 -18.68 -17.76
C ASP A 416 -20.19 -18.02 -18.99
N ASP A 417 -20.66 -18.37 -20.19
CA ASP A 417 -20.14 -17.89 -21.47
C ASP A 417 -20.24 -16.36 -21.65
N LYS A 418 -21.13 -15.71 -20.87
CA LYS A 418 -21.19 -14.24 -20.79
C LYS A 418 -19.90 -13.65 -20.20
N TYR A 419 -19.25 -14.34 -19.26
CA TYR A 419 -18.10 -13.84 -18.49
C TYR A 419 -16.78 -14.49 -18.88
N ILE A 420 -16.83 -15.71 -19.41
CA ILE A 420 -15.64 -16.48 -19.80
C ILE A 420 -15.69 -16.76 -21.30
N SER A 421 -14.64 -16.36 -22.02
CA SER A 421 -14.38 -16.69 -23.42
C SER A 421 -13.31 -17.77 -23.54
N THR A 422 -13.21 -18.41 -24.70
CA THR A 422 -12.09 -19.31 -25.03
C THR A 422 -11.29 -18.70 -26.17
N ASN A 423 -9.99 -18.55 -25.95
CA ASN A 423 -9.06 -18.10 -26.98
C ASN A 423 -8.76 -19.20 -28.00
N ASP A 424 -8.12 -18.83 -29.12
CA ASP A 424 -7.74 -19.74 -30.22
C ASP A 424 -6.89 -20.95 -29.77
N ASP A 425 -6.18 -20.84 -28.64
CA ASP A 425 -5.40 -21.92 -28.02
C ASP A 425 -6.21 -22.84 -27.09
N GLY A 426 -7.53 -22.65 -26.99
CA GLY A 426 -8.42 -23.42 -26.12
C GLY A 426 -8.34 -23.08 -24.62
N LYS A 427 -7.66 -21.98 -24.27
CA LYS A 427 -7.54 -21.49 -22.88
C LYS A 427 -8.71 -20.57 -22.54
N ALA A 428 -9.29 -20.75 -21.35
CA ALA A 428 -10.33 -19.87 -20.82
C ALA A 428 -9.74 -18.52 -20.40
N THR A 429 -10.36 -17.44 -20.87
CA THR A 429 -10.01 -16.02 -20.61
C THR A 429 -11.26 -15.23 -20.25
N LEU A 430 -11.09 -14.05 -19.65
CA LEU A 430 -12.23 -13.18 -19.37
C LEU A 430 -12.78 -12.58 -20.67
N SER A 431 -14.11 -12.48 -20.76
CA SER A 431 -14.77 -11.77 -21.87
C SER A 431 -14.57 -10.26 -21.75
N GLU A 432 -14.70 -9.52 -22.86
CA GLU A 432 -14.68 -8.04 -22.82
C GLU A 432 -15.73 -7.48 -21.84
N TYR A 433 -16.90 -8.12 -21.77
CA TYR A 433 -17.95 -7.74 -20.83
C TYR A 433 -17.54 -7.93 -19.36
N ALA A 434 -16.81 -9.01 -19.05
CA ALA A 434 -16.31 -9.27 -17.70
C ALA A 434 -15.25 -8.24 -17.28
N TRP A 435 -14.41 -7.78 -18.20
CA TRP A 435 -13.43 -6.71 -17.93
C TRP A 435 -14.11 -5.40 -17.52
N ASP A 436 -15.23 -5.06 -18.15
CA ASP A 436 -15.99 -3.84 -17.84
C ASP A 436 -16.86 -3.97 -16.57
N HIS A 437 -17.11 -5.20 -16.08
CA HIS A 437 -18.05 -5.49 -14.98
C HIS A 437 -17.49 -6.51 -13.97
N LEU A 438 -16.22 -6.37 -13.59
CA LEU A 438 -15.54 -7.29 -12.66
C LEU A 438 -16.28 -7.44 -11.33
N ASP A 439 -16.83 -6.35 -10.78
CA ASP A 439 -17.53 -6.37 -9.49
C ASP A 439 -18.84 -7.18 -9.52
N GLU A 440 -19.45 -7.40 -10.69
CA GLU A 440 -20.70 -8.18 -10.84
C GLU A 440 -20.43 -9.69 -10.94
N CYS A 441 -19.26 -10.07 -11.46
CA CYS A 441 -18.99 -11.45 -11.87
C CYS A 441 -17.88 -12.14 -11.08
N THR A 442 -17.18 -11.43 -10.20
CA THR A 442 -16.05 -11.96 -9.40
C THR A 442 -16.39 -12.07 -7.92
N LEU A 443 -15.85 -13.09 -7.25
CA LEU A 443 -15.93 -13.20 -5.80
C LEU A 443 -14.98 -12.19 -5.14
N SER A 444 -15.39 -11.69 -3.98
CA SER A 444 -14.60 -10.76 -3.16
C SER A 444 -13.96 -11.49 -1.98
N PHE A 445 -12.73 -11.09 -1.62
CA PHE A 445 -11.92 -11.69 -0.57
C PHE A 445 -11.45 -10.62 0.42
N SER A 446 -11.38 -10.95 1.71
CA SER A 446 -10.69 -10.13 2.72
C SER A 446 -9.28 -10.61 2.98
N TRP A 447 -8.52 -9.85 3.76
CA TRP A 447 -7.26 -10.30 4.33
C TRP A 447 -7.46 -11.04 5.65
N GLN A 448 -6.95 -12.26 5.75
CA GLN A 448 -6.86 -13.03 7.00
C GLN A 448 -5.40 -13.25 7.39
N ARG A 449 -5.06 -12.97 8.65
CA ARG A 449 -3.74 -13.28 9.22
C ARG A 449 -3.71 -14.71 9.75
N ILE A 450 -2.84 -15.55 9.19
CA ILE A 450 -2.66 -16.95 9.61
C ILE A 450 -1.24 -17.22 10.09
N ARG A 451 -1.08 -18.14 11.05
CA ARG A 451 0.24 -18.64 11.45
C ARG A 451 0.75 -19.69 10.47
N ARG A 452 1.94 -19.50 9.91
CA ARG A 452 2.55 -20.40 8.90
C ARG A 452 2.65 -21.86 9.33
N SER A 453 2.87 -22.15 10.62
CA SER A 453 2.89 -23.52 11.16
C SER A 453 1.64 -24.33 10.84
N LYS A 454 0.46 -23.69 10.77
CA LYS A 454 -0.81 -24.37 10.47
C LYS A 454 -1.06 -24.57 8.97
N ALA A 455 -0.41 -23.80 8.10
CA ALA A 455 -0.64 -23.78 6.65
C ALA A 455 0.43 -24.53 5.82
N LYS A 456 1.41 -25.11 6.52
CA LYS A 456 2.64 -25.74 5.96
C LYS A 456 2.39 -26.89 4.99
N GLU A 457 1.24 -27.58 5.08
CA GLU A 457 0.90 -28.73 4.25
C GLU A 457 0.20 -28.35 2.94
N ILE A 458 -0.34 -27.12 2.85
CA ILE A 458 -1.28 -26.71 1.80
C ILE A 458 -0.67 -25.65 0.87
N LEU A 459 -0.01 -24.64 1.42
CA LEU A 459 0.69 -23.65 0.59
C LEU A 459 1.97 -24.27 0.01
N PRO A 460 2.37 -23.92 -1.23
CA PRO A 460 3.69 -24.30 -1.73
C PRO A 460 4.74 -23.87 -0.71
N GLN A 461 5.75 -24.72 -0.46
CA GLN A 461 6.88 -24.35 0.38
C GLN A 461 7.61 -23.16 -0.24
N ILE A 462 7.15 -21.95 0.06
CA ILE A 462 7.92 -20.74 -0.12
C ILE A 462 9.08 -20.91 0.86
N ILE A 463 10.28 -21.00 0.31
CA ILE A 463 11.50 -21.42 1.00
C ILE A 463 11.97 -20.30 1.96
N PHE A 464 11.16 -19.78 2.89
CA PHE A 464 11.59 -18.73 3.83
C PHE A 464 11.01 -18.95 5.24
N HIS A 465 11.92 -19.14 6.20
CA HIS A 465 11.71 -19.78 7.49
C HIS A 465 11.23 -18.85 8.63
N ARG A 466 10.01 -19.11 9.12
CA ARG A 466 9.66 -19.17 10.56
C ARG A 466 8.26 -19.80 10.71
N ASP A 467 8.15 -20.82 11.56
CA ASP A 467 6.88 -21.54 11.82
C ASP A 467 5.86 -20.69 12.61
N ASN A 468 6.32 -19.63 13.27
CA ASN A 468 5.51 -18.73 14.08
C ASN A 468 5.15 -17.41 13.38
N ASP A 469 5.56 -17.20 12.12
CA ASP A 469 5.23 -15.98 11.39
C ASP A 469 3.73 -15.94 11.04
N GLU A 470 3.17 -14.73 11.10
CA GLU A 470 1.84 -14.42 10.60
C GLU A 470 1.94 -14.01 9.12
N GLN A 471 1.14 -14.63 8.26
CA GLN A 471 1.03 -14.33 6.85
C GLN A 471 -0.39 -13.86 6.56
N GLU A 472 -0.51 -12.75 5.84
CA GLU A 472 -1.80 -12.32 5.27
C GLU A 472 -2.08 -13.14 4.02
N ILE A 473 -3.26 -13.75 4.00
CA ILE A 473 -3.81 -14.54 2.90
C ILE A 473 -5.19 -14.00 2.53
N SER A 474 -5.63 -14.30 1.31
CA SER A 474 -7.00 -13.97 0.89
C SER A 474 -7.99 -14.94 1.52
N HIS A 475 -9.04 -14.43 2.16
CA HIS A 475 -10.09 -15.19 2.82
C HIS A 475 -11.46 -14.90 2.20
N TYR A 476 -12.23 -15.95 1.95
CA TYR A 476 -13.58 -15.86 1.39
C TYR A 476 -14.61 -15.73 2.52
N ASP A 477 -15.42 -14.68 2.44
CA ASP A 477 -16.60 -14.48 3.30
C ASP A 477 -17.88 -14.49 2.44
N ASP A 478 -18.89 -15.22 2.91
CA ASP A 478 -20.12 -15.49 2.17
C ASP A 478 -21.00 -14.25 2.06
N ASP A 479 -20.95 -13.37 3.08
CA ASP A 479 -21.80 -12.18 3.16
C ASP A 479 -21.56 -11.19 2.02
N GLN A 480 -20.30 -11.03 1.58
CA GLN A 480 -19.93 -10.08 0.52
C GLN A 480 -20.14 -10.63 -0.89
N SER A 481 -20.10 -11.95 -1.05
CA SER A 481 -20.25 -12.61 -2.35
C SER A 481 -21.68 -13.14 -2.59
N ALA A 482 -22.60 -12.95 -1.65
CA ALA A 482 -23.96 -13.46 -1.71
C ALA A 482 -24.73 -13.06 -2.98
N SER A 483 -24.55 -11.83 -3.46
CA SER A 483 -25.20 -11.33 -4.70
C SER A 483 -24.69 -12.06 -5.95
N VAL A 484 -23.39 -12.29 -6.04
CA VAL A 484 -22.72 -12.97 -7.15
C VAL A 484 -23.05 -14.47 -7.14
N VAL A 485 -23.10 -15.08 -5.95
CA VAL A 485 -23.51 -16.49 -5.76
C VAL A 485 -24.96 -16.69 -6.17
N ALA A 486 -25.87 -15.79 -5.76
CA ALA A 486 -27.28 -15.84 -6.17
C ALA A 486 -27.44 -15.68 -7.70
N LEU A 487 -26.69 -14.76 -8.32
CA LEU A 487 -26.69 -14.57 -9.77
C LEU A 487 -26.23 -15.83 -10.52
N SER A 488 -25.19 -16.52 -10.04
CA SER A 488 -24.72 -17.78 -10.60
C SER A 488 -25.79 -18.89 -10.53
N GLU A 489 -26.53 -18.98 -9.42
CA GLU A 489 -27.62 -19.96 -9.29
C GLU A 489 -28.76 -19.71 -10.28
N ASP A 490 -29.15 -18.46 -10.45
CA ASP A 490 -30.23 -18.08 -11.35
C ASP A 490 -29.86 -18.31 -12.82
N LEU A 491 -28.61 -18.01 -13.20
CA LEU A 491 -28.10 -18.31 -14.54
C LEU A 491 -28.11 -19.83 -14.82
N ARG A 492 -27.70 -20.67 -13.86
CA ARG A 492 -27.76 -22.13 -14.02
C ARG A 492 -29.18 -22.67 -14.09
N LYS A 493 -30.11 -22.16 -13.27
CA LYS A 493 -31.53 -22.55 -13.35
C LYS A 493 -32.12 -22.22 -14.72
N LYS A 494 -31.80 -21.03 -15.26
CA LYS A 494 -32.21 -20.61 -16.61
C LYS A 494 -31.60 -21.51 -17.69
N ARG A 495 -30.30 -21.81 -17.63
CA ARG A 495 -29.62 -22.69 -18.59
C ARG A 495 -30.16 -24.13 -18.56
N LYS A 496 -30.35 -24.71 -17.37
CA LYS A 496 -30.95 -26.05 -17.23
C LYS A 496 -32.38 -26.09 -17.78
N SER A 497 -33.17 -25.04 -17.53
CA SER A 497 -34.53 -24.92 -18.09
C SER A 497 -34.50 -24.84 -19.62
N PHE A 498 -33.52 -24.11 -20.18
CA PHE A 498 -33.30 -24.00 -21.62
C PHE A 498 -32.88 -25.34 -22.25
N GLU A 499 -31.88 -26.03 -21.69
CA GLU A 499 -31.41 -27.34 -22.17
C GLU A 499 -32.51 -28.41 -22.10
N GLN A 500 -33.31 -28.41 -21.03
CA GLN A 500 -34.49 -29.28 -20.93
C GLN A 500 -35.55 -28.94 -21.98
N GLY A 501 -35.75 -27.65 -22.28
CA GLY A 501 -36.60 -27.21 -23.38
C GLY A 501 -36.10 -27.77 -24.71
N GLU A 502 -34.84 -27.56 -25.05
CA GLU A 502 -34.21 -28.07 -26.29
C GLU A 502 -34.33 -29.59 -26.43
N GLN A 503 -34.11 -30.36 -25.36
CA GLN A 503 -34.31 -31.81 -25.36
C GLN A 503 -35.76 -32.19 -25.66
N ILE A 504 -36.74 -31.41 -25.17
CA ILE A 504 -38.16 -31.60 -25.46
C ILE A 504 -38.47 -31.27 -26.93
N HIS A 505 -37.86 -30.22 -27.50
CA HIS A 505 -38.01 -29.89 -28.93
C HIS A 505 -37.44 -30.98 -29.85
N GLN A 506 -36.38 -31.68 -29.42
CA GLN A 506 -35.73 -32.78 -30.17
C GLN A 506 -36.51 -34.11 -30.14
N ILE A 507 -37.54 -34.23 -29.30
CA ILE A 507 -38.39 -35.43 -29.27
C ILE A 507 -39.12 -35.56 -30.62
N SER A 508 -38.85 -36.64 -31.34
CA SER A 508 -39.57 -36.97 -32.58
C SER A 508 -41.07 -37.15 -32.33
N THR A 509 -41.87 -36.43 -33.11
CA THR A 509 -43.34 -36.50 -33.14
C THR A 509 -43.87 -37.54 -34.12
N ILE A 510 -42.98 -38.22 -34.86
CA ILE A 510 -43.36 -39.16 -35.93
C ILE A 510 -43.85 -40.48 -35.30
N GLY A 511 -45.13 -40.81 -35.51
CA GLY A 511 -45.73 -42.09 -35.13
C GLY A 511 -46.15 -42.24 -33.66
N LYS A 512 -46.16 -41.16 -32.88
CA LYS A 512 -46.54 -41.17 -31.45
C LYS A 512 -47.93 -40.60 -31.21
N THR A 513 -48.64 -41.14 -30.21
CA THR A 513 -49.89 -40.57 -29.69
C THR A 513 -49.58 -39.38 -28.77
N CYS A 514 -50.55 -38.49 -28.56
CA CYS A 514 -50.39 -37.33 -27.65
C CYS A 514 -49.96 -37.78 -26.23
N TRP A 515 -50.51 -38.88 -25.72
CA TRP A 515 -50.15 -39.43 -24.41
C TRP A 515 -48.73 -39.98 -24.33
N GLN A 516 -48.23 -40.62 -25.38
CA GLN A 516 -46.82 -41.07 -25.43
C GLN A 516 -45.86 -39.89 -25.37
N TYR A 517 -46.17 -38.81 -26.10
CA TYR A 517 -45.36 -37.59 -26.09
C TYR A 517 -45.37 -36.91 -24.71
N ILE A 518 -46.54 -36.81 -24.07
CA ILE A 518 -46.67 -36.27 -22.70
C ILE A 518 -45.89 -37.13 -21.69
N TYR A 519 -45.97 -38.45 -21.78
CA TYR A 519 -45.27 -39.34 -20.86
C TYR A 519 -43.75 -39.23 -21.01
N GLU A 520 -43.22 -39.14 -22.23
CA GLU A 520 -41.79 -38.91 -22.45
C GLU A 520 -41.32 -37.58 -21.86
N ILE A 521 -42.12 -36.52 -21.96
CA ILE A 521 -41.81 -35.22 -21.33
C ILE A 521 -41.81 -35.32 -19.80
N ILE A 522 -42.76 -36.06 -19.22
CA ILE A 522 -42.80 -36.32 -17.77
C ILE A 522 -41.56 -37.11 -17.32
N GLN A 523 -41.13 -38.11 -18.09
CA GLN A 523 -39.91 -38.88 -17.82
C GLN A 523 -38.65 -38.02 -17.93
N LEU A 524 -38.53 -37.18 -18.96
CA LEU A 524 -37.40 -36.27 -19.13
C LEU A 524 -37.31 -35.22 -18.03
N LYS A 525 -38.45 -34.73 -17.51
CA LYS A 525 -38.48 -33.83 -16.36
C LYS A 525 -38.33 -34.56 -15.01
N GLY A 526 -38.37 -35.89 -14.97
CA GLY A 526 -38.19 -36.68 -13.74
C GLY A 526 -39.29 -36.47 -12.70
N ILE A 527 -40.52 -36.15 -13.12
CA ILE A 527 -41.61 -35.77 -12.22
C ILE A 527 -42.35 -37.00 -11.71
N SER A 528 -42.49 -37.11 -10.39
CA SER A 528 -43.23 -38.20 -9.76
C SER A 528 -44.75 -38.03 -9.88
N LYS A 529 -45.50 -39.14 -9.81
CA LYS A 529 -46.98 -39.14 -9.90
C LYS A 529 -47.67 -38.15 -8.94
N PRO A 530 -47.30 -38.05 -7.64
CA PRO A 530 -47.88 -37.05 -6.73
C PRO A 530 -47.52 -35.61 -7.10
N HIS A 531 -46.30 -35.39 -7.58
CA HIS A 531 -45.81 -34.05 -7.95
C HIS A 531 -46.47 -33.55 -9.23
N PHE A 532 -46.72 -34.43 -10.20
CA PHE A 532 -47.51 -34.13 -11.39
C PHE A 532 -48.92 -33.66 -11.04
N CYS A 533 -49.65 -34.41 -10.21
CA CYS A 533 -51.02 -34.05 -9.82
C CYS A 533 -51.08 -32.69 -9.11
N ASN A 534 -50.09 -32.37 -8.26
CA ASN A 534 -50.01 -31.09 -7.55
C ASN A 534 -49.74 -29.93 -8.52
N LEU A 535 -48.78 -30.09 -9.43
CA LEU A 535 -48.39 -29.04 -10.38
C LEU A 535 -49.46 -28.74 -11.44
N THR A 536 -50.16 -29.77 -11.94
CA THR A 536 -51.14 -29.60 -13.02
C THR A 536 -52.58 -29.47 -12.52
N GLY A 537 -52.84 -29.73 -11.23
CA GLY A 537 -54.18 -29.78 -10.65
C GLY A 537 -55.07 -30.87 -11.27
N LEU A 538 -54.46 -31.92 -11.84
CA LEU A 538 -55.16 -33.00 -12.56
C LEU A 538 -55.16 -34.28 -11.71
N GLY A 539 -56.28 -35.02 -11.73
CA GLY A 539 -56.41 -36.27 -11.00
C GLY A 539 -55.44 -37.36 -11.49
N GLU A 540 -55.14 -38.33 -10.62
CA GLU A 540 -54.19 -39.42 -10.89
C GLU A 540 -54.51 -40.25 -12.14
N GLU A 541 -55.77 -40.21 -12.58
CA GLU A 541 -56.23 -40.85 -13.81
C GLU A 541 -55.52 -40.31 -15.06
N VAL A 542 -55.18 -39.01 -15.09
CA VAL A 542 -54.51 -38.36 -16.22
C VAL A 542 -53.07 -38.87 -16.34
N TYR A 543 -52.36 -39.00 -15.21
CA TYR A 543 -51.02 -39.61 -15.19
C TYR A 543 -51.07 -41.08 -15.64
N ARG A 544 -52.07 -41.86 -15.18
CA ARG A 544 -52.26 -43.25 -15.61
C ARG A 544 -52.63 -43.38 -17.10
N LYS A 545 -53.37 -42.41 -17.65
CA LYS A 545 -53.69 -42.33 -19.08
C LYS A 545 -52.44 -42.09 -19.92
N ALA A 546 -51.54 -41.22 -19.46
CA ALA A 546 -50.22 -41.01 -20.07
C ALA A 546 -49.35 -42.29 -20.01
N GLU A 547 -49.29 -42.94 -18.85
CA GLU A 547 -48.48 -44.15 -18.62
C GLU A 547 -48.95 -45.38 -19.42
N LYS A 548 -50.27 -45.61 -19.48
CA LYS A 548 -50.85 -46.79 -20.18
C LYS A 548 -51.15 -46.55 -21.65
N ASN A 549 -50.89 -45.34 -22.16
CA ASN A 549 -51.19 -44.93 -23.53
C ASN A 549 -52.61 -45.33 -23.97
N LEU A 550 -53.63 -44.82 -23.28
CA LEU A 550 -55.02 -45.07 -23.67
C LEU A 550 -55.34 -44.35 -24.99
N GLY A 551 -56.08 -45.02 -25.89
CA GLY A 551 -56.48 -44.50 -27.21
C GLY A 551 -57.53 -43.39 -27.21
N THR A 552 -57.58 -42.57 -26.15
CA THR A 552 -58.48 -41.41 -26.01
C THR A 552 -57.65 -40.14 -26.08
N ASP A 553 -57.99 -39.14 -26.87
CA ASP A 553 -57.22 -37.89 -26.94
C ASP A 553 -57.52 -36.93 -25.76
N PRO A 554 -56.51 -36.24 -25.20
CA PRO A 554 -56.72 -35.28 -24.12
C PRO A 554 -57.41 -34.01 -24.60
N SER A 555 -58.26 -33.43 -23.75
CA SER A 555 -58.94 -32.16 -24.07
C SER A 555 -57.97 -30.98 -24.15
N LEU A 556 -58.30 -29.94 -24.93
CA LEU A 556 -57.51 -28.70 -25.05
C LEU A 556 -57.07 -28.14 -23.69
N ARG A 557 -57.99 -28.05 -22.73
CA ARG A 557 -57.70 -27.51 -21.39
C ARG A 557 -56.86 -28.45 -20.53
N THR A 558 -56.98 -29.76 -20.72
CA THR A 558 -56.10 -30.75 -20.08
C THR A 558 -54.66 -30.56 -20.57
N ILE A 559 -54.48 -30.34 -21.88
CA ILE A 559 -53.14 -30.09 -22.46
C ILE A 559 -52.59 -28.75 -21.97
N VAL A 560 -53.40 -27.69 -21.90
CA VAL A 560 -52.96 -26.40 -21.36
C VAL A 560 -52.65 -26.49 -19.87
N ALA A 561 -53.41 -27.24 -19.07
CA ALA A 561 -53.10 -27.46 -17.66
C ALA A 561 -51.78 -28.22 -17.46
N ILE A 562 -51.48 -29.20 -18.32
CA ILE A 562 -50.20 -29.91 -18.34
C ILE A 562 -49.07 -28.96 -18.75
N ALA A 563 -49.25 -28.18 -19.81
CA ALA A 563 -48.26 -27.20 -20.27
C ALA A 563 -47.96 -26.14 -19.20
N CYS A 564 -48.99 -25.62 -18.53
CA CYS A 564 -48.84 -24.64 -17.47
C CYS A 564 -48.15 -25.23 -16.24
N GLY A 565 -48.58 -26.40 -15.77
CA GLY A 565 -48.03 -27.05 -14.58
C GLY A 565 -46.60 -27.58 -14.78
N LEU A 566 -46.25 -27.96 -16.00
CA LEU A 566 -44.89 -28.41 -16.35
C LEU A 566 -43.99 -27.27 -16.85
N SER A 567 -44.47 -26.03 -16.90
CA SER A 567 -43.77 -24.87 -17.48
C SER A 567 -43.17 -25.17 -18.85
N LEU A 568 -44.03 -25.61 -19.78
CA LEU A 568 -43.68 -25.86 -21.18
C LEU A 568 -43.83 -24.60 -22.02
N ASP A 569 -43.05 -24.50 -23.08
CA ASP A 569 -43.12 -23.44 -24.07
C ASP A 569 -44.33 -23.63 -25.02
N ILE A 570 -44.66 -22.55 -25.74
CA ILE A 570 -45.81 -22.52 -26.65
C ILE A 570 -45.67 -23.50 -27.82
N GLU A 571 -44.44 -23.72 -28.33
CA GLU A 571 -44.21 -24.56 -29.50
C GLU A 571 -44.42 -26.04 -29.13
N THR A 572 -43.88 -26.48 -27.98
CA THR A 572 -44.15 -27.81 -27.42
C THR A 572 -45.65 -28.01 -27.15
N THR A 573 -46.32 -26.98 -26.61
CA THR A 573 -47.76 -27.06 -26.35
C THR A 573 -48.56 -27.18 -27.65
N GLU A 574 -48.19 -26.45 -28.70
CA GLU A 574 -48.81 -26.56 -30.02
C GLU A 574 -48.56 -27.93 -30.67
N LYS A 575 -47.38 -28.54 -30.47
CA LYS A 575 -47.10 -29.93 -30.87
C LYS A 575 -48.01 -30.92 -30.15
N MET A 576 -48.22 -30.77 -28.82
CA MET A 576 -49.16 -31.60 -28.05
C MET A 576 -50.60 -31.46 -28.57
N LEU A 577 -51.03 -30.22 -28.82
CA LEU A 577 -52.36 -29.93 -29.34
C LEU A 577 -52.56 -30.56 -30.73
N HIS A 578 -51.57 -30.42 -31.63
CA HIS A 578 -51.62 -31.01 -32.95
C HIS A 578 -51.74 -32.55 -32.90
N LEU A 579 -51.00 -33.21 -32.01
CA LEU A 579 -51.08 -34.67 -31.81
C LEU A 579 -52.43 -35.14 -31.24
N ALA A 580 -53.16 -34.27 -30.54
CA ALA A 580 -54.51 -34.53 -30.03
C ALA A 580 -55.63 -34.08 -30.99
N GLY A 581 -55.30 -33.60 -32.20
CA GLY A 581 -56.28 -33.08 -33.15
C GLY A 581 -56.91 -31.74 -32.75
N HIS A 582 -56.24 -30.98 -31.88
CA HIS A 582 -56.67 -29.67 -31.40
C HIS A 582 -55.76 -28.55 -31.92
N ALA A 583 -56.31 -27.35 -32.06
CA ALA A 583 -55.56 -26.15 -32.43
C ALA A 583 -56.12 -24.94 -31.68
N PHE A 584 -55.26 -23.95 -31.41
CA PHE A 584 -55.73 -22.69 -30.87
C PHE A 584 -56.52 -21.91 -31.93
N LYS A 585 -57.74 -21.50 -31.60
CA LYS A 585 -58.59 -20.65 -32.45
C LYS A 585 -58.41 -19.18 -32.06
N GLU A 586 -58.79 -18.25 -32.93
CA GLU A 586 -58.84 -16.82 -32.61
C GLU A 586 -60.03 -16.44 -31.72
N SER A 587 -60.20 -17.11 -30.58
CA SER A 587 -61.17 -16.73 -29.55
C SER A 587 -60.46 -16.05 -28.38
N ASN A 588 -61.17 -15.15 -27.69
CA ASN A 588 -60.63 -14.45 -26.52
C ASN A 588 -60.21 -15.43 -25.40
N GLU A 589 -60.91 -16.55 -25.25
CA GLU A 589 -60.56 -17.62 -24.32
C GLU A 589 -59.25 -18.31 -24.70
N HIS A 590 -59.06 -18.65 -25.98
CA HIS A 590 -57.82 -19.28 -26.43
C HIS A 590 -56.63 -18.29 -26.35
N ARG A 591 -56.86 -17.00 -26.53
CA ARG A 591 -55.85 -15.95 -26.30
C ARG A 591 -55.48 -15.85 -24.82
N ALA A 592 -56.44 -15.94 -23.91
CA ALA A 592 -56.19 -16.00 -22.47
C ALA A 592 -55.39 -17.26 -22.09
N LEU A 593 -55.73 -18.43 -22.65
CA LEU A 593 -54.97 -19.67 -22.45
C LEU A 593 -53.53 -19.57 -23.00
N LYS A 594 -53.32 -18.96 -24.17
CA LYS A 594 -51.97 -18.67 -24.70
C LYS A 594 -51.20 -17.70 -23.81
N PHE A 595 -51.88 -16.69 -23.25
CA PHE A 595 -51.28 -15.72 -22.35
C PHE A 595 -50.76 -16.40 -21.06
N CYS A 596 -51.53 -17.34 -20.51
CA CYS A 596 -51.15 -18.14 -19.33
C CYS A 596 -49.91 -19.03 -19.54
N ILE A 597 -49.63 -19.42 -20.79
CA ILE A 597 -48.44 -20.21 -21.15
C ILE A 597 -47.20 -19.31 -21.28
N ASN A 598 -47.34 -18.15 -21.94
CA ASN A 598 -46.19 -17.31 -22.28
C ASN A 598 -45.72 -16.34 -21.18
N ASN A 599 -46.64 -15.80 -20.36
CA ASN A 599 -46.32 -14.67 -19.48
C ASN A 599 -46.15 -15.04 -18.00
N TYR A 600 -46.42 -16.30 -17.63
CA TYR A 600 -46.28 -16.80 -16.25
C TYR A 600 -45.45 -18.08 -16.17
N PRO A 601 -44.18 -18.11 -16.66
CA PRO A 601 -43.33 -19.28 -16.52
C PRO A 601 -42.87 -19.46 -15.06
N GLY A 602 -43.38 -20.49 -14.38
CA GLY A 602 -42.96 -20.84 -13.00
C GLY A 602 -43.94 -20.46 -11.90
N ASP A 603 -45.01 -19.72 -12.20
CA ASP A 603 -46.06 -19.39 -11.23
C ASP A 603 -47.00 -20.57 -10.99
N MET A 604 -47.60 -20.61 -9.78
CA MET A 604 -48.51 -21.68 -9.39
C MET A 604 -49.77 -21.69 -10.28
N LEU A 605 -50.39 -22.86 -10.42
CA LEU A 605 -51.62 -23.01 -11.19
C LEU A 605 -52.75 -22.12 -10.64
N GLU A 606 -52.70 -21.78 -9.35
CA GLU A 606 -53.65 -20.88 -8.66
C GLU A 606 -53.61 -19.45 -9.22
N ASP A 607 -52.42 -18.85 -9.36
CA ASP A 607 -52.29 -17.48 -9.90
C ASP A 607 -52.82 -17.36 -11.33
N ARG A 608 -52.62 -18.42 -12.13
CA ARG A 608 -53.12 -18.51 -13.50
C ARG A 608 -54.64 -18.73 -13.53
N ASN A 609 -55.17 -19.44 -12.54
CA ASN A 609 -56.60 -19.64 -12.37
C ASN A 609 -57.32 -18.36 -11.91
N ASP A 610 -56.69 -17.56 -11.06
CA ASP A 610 -57.19 -16.23 -10.67
C ASP A 610 -57.27 -15.27 -11.87
N PHE A 611 -56.25 -15.29 -12.74
CA PHE A 611 -56.29 -14.57 -14.00
C PHE A 611 -57.47 -15.05 -14.87
N LEU A 612 -57.64 -16.36 -15.09
CA LEU A 612 -58.74 -16.89 -15.90
C LEU A 612 -60.12 -16.57 -15.30
N GLN A 613 -60.27 -16.63 -13.97
CA GLN A 613 -61.50 -16.26 -13.28
C GLN A 613 -61.82 -14.76 -13.40
N SER A 614 -60.82 -13.89 -13.37
CA SER A 614 -61.01 -12.44 -13.53
C SER A 614 -61.64 -12.05 -14.87
N TYR A 615 -61.42 -12.87 -15.91
CA TYR A 615 -62.04 -12.72 -17.24
C TYR A 615 -63.27 -13.62 -17.46
N GLY A 616 -63.74 -14.31 -16.42
CA GLY A 616 -64.94 -15.15 -16.45
C GLY A 616 -64.77 -16.51 -17.15
N TYR A 617 -63.54 -16.99 -17.32
CA TYR A 617 -63.24 -18.30 -17.89
C TYR A 617 -63.13 -19.38 -16.80
N GLU A 618 -63.34 -20.65 -17.16
CA GLU A 618 -63.21 -21.74 -16.18
C GLU A 618 -61.74 -22.04 -15.87
N THR A 619 -61.49 -22.47 -14.63
CA THR A 619 -60.16 -22.83 -14.12
C THR A 619 -59.59 -24.07 -14.81
N LEU A 620 -58.26 -24.11 -14.90
CA LEU A 620 -57.46 -25.27 -15.27
C LEU A 620 -57.36 -26.26 -14.09
N GLY A 621 -57.34 -27.56 -14.40
CA GLY A 621 -57.34 -28.65 -13.42
C GLY A 621 -58.69 -29.36 -13.29
N THR A 622 -58.71 -30.55 -12.70
CA THR A 622 -59.95 -31.26 -12.36
C THR A 622 -60.60 -30.61 -11.14
N LYS A 623 -61.87 -30.20 -11.28
CA LYS A 623 -62.74 -29.85 -10.14
C LYS A 623 -63.11 -31.12 -9.37
N GLU A 624 -62.14 -31.82 -8.78
CA GLU A 624 -62.46 -32.82 -7.77
C GLU A 624 -62.76 -32.09 -6.46
N ARG A 625 -64.03 -32.20 -6.05
CA ARG A 625 -64.52 -31.79 -4.73
C ARG A 625 -63.69 -32.52 -3.67
N TYR A 626 -63.15 -31.74 -2.73
CA TYR A 626 -62.73 -32.08 -1.35
C TYR A 626 -62.43 -33.55 -1.02
#